data_AF-A0A3F2RNU5-F1
#
_entry.id   AF-A0A3F2RNU5-F1
#
_cell.length_a   1.000
_cell.length_b   1.000
_cell.length_c   1.000
_cell.angle_alpha   90.00
_cell.angle_beta   90.00
_cell.angle_gamma   90.00
#
_symmetry.space_group_name_H-M   'P 1'
#
loop_
_entity.id
_entity.type
_entity.pdbx_description
1 polymer ?
#
loop_
_entity_poly.entity_id
_entity_poly.type
_entity_poly.pdbx_seq_one_letter_code
_entity_poly.pdbx_strand_id
1 'polypeptide(L)'
;MLVDLSPREAFVLAPLSVFLAALLTAWNANLNGFVWDDRSAVLNNLDTQSSSLYEIFTHDFWGTDIRSAHSHKSYRPLTILSFRLNFMMTGGHSSWLYHATNAVVHAGCALLVYCVACALFKQHQNREGDQPAGPKASEKENPQDDSPRDPTLEDAGQTAIVRVWINGEHRQMEWNILANNIVVQESRLTRILSHVRNAEWASEEMLFKAAVEVVPTNVKVLSNQAKTLLNPDPEQALEYLHISLGMVPKHIESQLNAGLAYVTLATNNDGNEEQFLNGVRHLYKAAMLAPKLYPAPGFLGSELFKHWLLGKKDEDKISREEFLASDTIVSATRFLDRAIDRSSVFPTHFYHRASIAYESGDYDEAIKLFRMTELANGVIRDRQVDPELLIEPPAIYNMLGVCYRKQKRN
;
A
#
# COMPACT_ATOMS: atom_id res chain seq x y z
N MET A 1 -35.36 -19.41 16.46
CA MET A 1 -35.81 -18.74 17.70
C MET A 1 -35.90 -17.26 17.36
N LEU A 2 -37.09 -16.77 17.00
CA LEU A 2 -37.33 -15.34 16.80
C LEU A 2 -37.49 -14.75 18.21
N VAL A 3 -36.59 -13.85 18.59
CA VAL A 3 -36.66 -13.15 19.88
C VAL A 3 -37.58 -11.96 19.65
N ASP A 4 -38.76 -11.97 20.27
CA ASP A 4 -39.62 -10.79 20.31
C ASP A 4 -38.94 -9.72 21.18
N LEU A 5 -38.42 -8.69 20.54
CA LEU A 5 -37.80 -7.54 21.19
C LEU A 5 -38.85 -6.44 21.33
N SER A 6 -38.96 -5.86 22.52
CA SER A 6 -39.81 -4.69 22.72
C SER A 6 -39.30 -3.49 21.89
N PRO A 7 -40.15 -2.51 21.54
CA PRO A 7 -39.74 -1.34 20.76
C PRO A 7 -38.56 -0.56 21.38
N ARG A 8 -38.46 -0.55 22.72
CA ARG A 8 -37.33 0.05 23.44
C ARG A 8 -36.04 -0.75 23.30
N GLU A 9 -36.13 -2.08 23.35
CA GLU A 9 -34.99 -2.95 23.12
C GLU A 9 -34.53 -2.88 21.66
N ALA A 10 -35.45 -2.86 20.70
CA ALA A 10 -35.13 -2.67 19.28
C ALA A 10 -34.40 -1.33 19.03
N PHE A 11 -34.80 -0.26 19.73
CA PHE A 11 -34.18 1.07 19.63
C PHE A 11 -32.73 1.11 20.14
N VAL A 12 -32.34 0.23 21.05
CA VAL A 12 -30.96 0.15 21.60
C VAL A 12 -30.14 -0.93 20.89
N LEU A 13 -30.74 -2.07 20.60
CA LEU A 13 -30.05 -3.23 20.04
C LEU A 13 -29.68 -3.05 18.57
N ALA A 14 -30.47 -2.31 17.78
CA ALA A 14 -30.15 -2.07 16.37
C ALA A 14 -28.94 -1.14 16.17
N PRO A 15 -28.82 0.02 16.85
CA PRO A 15 -27.59 0.81 16.87
C PRO A 15 -26.35 0.00 17.30
N LEU A 16 -26.48 -0.77 18.38
CA LEU A 16 -25.39 -1.58 18.93
C LEU A 16 -24.97 -2.69 17.95
N SER A 17 -25.94 -3.34 17.28
CA SER A 17 -25.64 -4.39 16.32
C SER A 17 -24.91 -3.85 15.09
N VAL A 18 -25.29 -2.66 14.59
CA VAL A 18 -24.58 -1.99 13.49
C VAL A 18 -23.14 -1.67 13.89
N PHE A 19 -22.94 -1.07 15.07
CA PHE A 19 -21.60 -0.74 15.57
C PHE A 19 -20.73 -2.00 15.72
N LEU A 20 -21.25 -3.06 16.36
CA LEU A 20 -20.52 -4.31 16.55
C LEU A 20 -20.23 -5.02 15.22
N ALA A 21 -21.18 -5.01 14.27
CA ALA A 21 -20.98 -5.60 12.95
C ALA A 21 -19.84 -4.89 12.19
N ALA A 22 -19.84 -3.55 12.19
CA ALA A 22 -18.79 -2.74 11.56
C ALA A 22 -17.42 -2.88 12.24
N LEU A 23 -17.40 -3.08 13.56
CA LEU A 23 -16.15 -3.36 14.26
C LEU A 23 -15.59 -4.73 13.87
N LEU A 24 -16.45 -5.75 13.81
CA LEU A 24 -16.06 -7.13 13.47
C LEU A 24 -15.55 -7.27 12.04
N THR A 25 -16.03 -6.47 11.07
CA THR A 25 -15.52 -6.49 9.69
C THR A 25 -14.06 -6.03 9.58
N ALA A 26 -13.62 -5.14 10.48
CA ALA A 26 -12.28 -4.56 10.47
C ALA A 26 -11.32 -5.20 11.49
N TRP A 27 -11.84 -5.94 12.49
CA TRP A 27 -11.07 -6.37 13.64
C TRP A 27 -9.83 -7.22 13.30
N ASN A 28 -9.90 -8.07 12.28
CA ASN A 28 -8.75 -8.90 11.90
C ASN A 28 -7.62 -8.12 11.26
N ALA A 29 -7.87 -6.90 10.75
CA ALA A 29 -6.80 -6.01 10.27
C ALA A 29 -5.86 -5.57 11.40
N ASN A 30 -6.29 -5.63 12.67
CA ASN A 30 -5.44 -5.31 13.82
C ASN A 30 -4.25 -6.26 13.99
N LEU A 31 -4.31 -7.46 13.38
CA LEU A 31 -3.20 -8.42 13.37
C LEU A 31 -2.15 -8.13 12.28
N ASN A 32 -2.44 -7.21 11.36
CA ASN A 32 -1.53 -6.84 10.29
C ASN A 32 -0.48 -5.84 10.76
N GLY A 33 0.67 -5.85 10.07
CA GLY A 33 1.69 -4.82 10.19
C GLY A 33 1.37 -3.58 9.36
N PHE A 34 2.33 -2.67 9.28
CA PHE A 34 2.26 -1.52 8.36
C PHE A 34 2.56 -1.97 6.94
N VAL A 35 1.70 -1.61 5.98
CA VAL A 35 1.84 -2.02 4.58
C VAL A 35 1.74 -0.80 3.66
N TRP A 36 2.66 -0.70 2.70
CA TRP A 36 2.64 0.27 1.61
C TRP A 36 2.40 1.73 2.06
N ASP A 37 1.19 2.26 1.86
CA ASP A 37 0.84 3.66 2.14
C ASP A 37 1.00 4.03 3.62
N ASP A 38 0.83 3.07 4.53
CA ASP A 38 1.07 3.28 5.96
C ASP A 38 2.46 3.83 6.25
N ARG A 39 3.44 3.42 5.44
CA ARG A 39 4.83 3.83 5.61
C ARG A 39 5.00 5.31 5.33
N SER A 40 4.34 5.85 4.31
CA SER A 40 4.44 7.27 4.00
C SER A 40 3.50 8.09 4.86
N ALA A 41 2.28 7.61 5.11
CA ALA A 41 1.25 8.36 5.84
C ALA A 41 1.48 8.36 7.36
N VAL A 42 2.06 7.28 7.91
CA VAL A 42 2.25 7.08 9.36
C VAL A 42 3.72 7.07 9.73
N LEU A 43 4.53 6.16 9.20
CA LEU A 43 5.89 5.92 9.70
C LEU A 43 6.90 7.03 9.32
N ASN A 44 6.80 7.56 8.10
CA ASN A 44 7.72 8.59 7.59
C ASN A 44 7.10 10.00 7.62
N ASN A 45 5.93 10.16 8.23
CA ASN A 45 5.26 11.44 8.34
C ASN A 45 5.62 12.12 9.66
N LEU A 46 6.26 13.28 9.61
CA LEU A 46 6.61 14.03 10.82
C LEU A 46 5.37 14.56 11.55
N ASP A 47 4.25 14.75 10.84
CA ASP A 47 3.00 15.24 11.42
C ASP A 47 2.36 14.24 12.40
N THR A 48 2.58 12.95 12.18
CA THR A 48 2.12 11.89 13.09
C THR A 48 3.03 11.74 14.31
N GLN A 49 4.20 12.37 14.34
CA GLN A 49 5.25 12.10 15.33
C GLN A 49 5.65 13.32 16.16
N SER A 50 6.22 14.34 15.51
CA SER A 50 6.99 15.40 16.19
C SER A 50 6.73 16.82 15.68
N SER A 51 6.15 17.00 14.49
CA SER A 51 5.85 18.35 13.96
C SER A 51 4.88 19.13 14.86
N SER A 52 4.79 20.44 14.63
CA SER A 52 3.87 21.30 15.36
C SER A 52 2.41 21.03 14.98
N LEU A 53 1.47 21.24 15.92
CA LEU A 53 0.05 21.06 15.61
C LEU A 53 -0.45 21.97 14.49
N TYR A 54 0.18 23.12 14.28
CA TYR A 54 -0.15 24.02 13.17
C TYR A 54 0.19 23.40 11.82
N GLU A 55 1.34 22.73 11.71
CA GLU A 55 1.79 22.10 10.47
C GLU A 55 0.79 21.06 9.96
N ILE A 56 0.16 20.30 10.86
CA ILE A 56 -0.91 19.33 10.56
C ILE A 56 -2.06 19.96 9.73
N PHE A 57 -2.36 21.24 9.94
CA PHE A 57 -3.42 21.97 9.21
C PHE A 57 -2.92 22.66 7.93
N THR A 58 -1.61 22.63 7.67
CA THR A 58 -1.00 23.24 6.47
C THR A 58 -0.38 22.22 5.52
N HIS A 59 -0.20 20.97 5.98
CA HIS A 59 0.28 19.86 5.17
C HIS A 59 -0.86 19.03 4.59
N ASP A 60 -0.55 18.26 3.56
CA ASP A 60 -1.41 17.19 3.07
C ASP A 60 -1.27 15.92 3.92
N PHE A 61 -2.08 14.91 3.60
CA PHE A 61 -2.11 13.60 4.27
C PHE A 61 -0.74 12.90 4.35
N TRP A 62 0.22 13.24 3.47
CA TRP A 62 1.53 12.62 3.41
C TRP A 62 2.61 13.43 4.12
N GLY A 63 2.25 14.56 4.75
CA GLY A 63 3.17 15.44 5.47
C GLY A 63 3.87 16.48 4.59
N THR A 64 3.38 16.73 3.37
CA THR A 64 3.93 17.75 2.46
C THR A 64 3.11 19.03 2.53
N ASP A 65 3.74 20.22 2.59
CA ASP A 65 3.02 21.51 2.53
C ASP A 65 2.02 21.53 1.38
N ILE A 66 0.74 21.77 1.70
CA ILE A 66 -0.37 21.67 0.75
C ILE A 66 -0.26 22.67 -0.39
N ARG A 67 0.55 23.74 -0.25
CA ARG A 67 0.83 24.73 -1.29
C ARG A 67 1.95 24.30 -2.23
N SER A 68 2.80 23.34 -1.83
CA SER A 68 3.89 22.80 -2.64
C SER A 68 3.35 22.21 -3.95
N ALA A 69 4.07 22.40 -5.05
CA ALA A 69 3.77 21.75 -6.32
C ALA A 69 3.89 20.21 -6.24
N HIS A 70 4.64 19.70 -5.26
CA HIS A 70 4.84 18.27 -5.02
C HIS A 70 3.78 17.65 -4.09
N SER A 71 2.87 18.46 -3.54
CA SER A 71 1.78 17.95 -2.70
C SER A 71 0.74 17.22 -3.54
N HIS A 72 0.20 16.13 -2.98
CA HIS A 72 -0.93 15.38 -3.55
C HIS A 72 -2.28 16.08 -3.33
N LYS A 73 -2.29 17.20 -2.60
CA LYS A 73 -3.49 18.01 -2.29
C LYS A 73 -4.58 17.28 -1.50
N SER A 74 -4.23 16.14 -0.90
CA SER A 74 -5.13 15.34 -0.06
C SER A 74 -5.20 15.93 1.36
N TYR A 75 -6.15 16.83 1.61
CA TYR A 75 -6.32 17.47 2.92
C TYR A 75 -7.12 16.60 3.90
N ARG A 76 -6.46 16.08 4.96
CA ARG A 76 -7.06 15.16 5.96
C ARG A 76 -6.52 15.40 7.39
N PRO A 77 -6.56 16.64 7.90
CA PRO A 77 -5.89 17.01 9.16
C PRO A 77 -6.43 16.23 10.37
N LEU A 78 -7.73 15.88 10.39
CA LEU A 78 -8.33 15.13 11.49
C LEU A 78 -7.82 13.68 11.55
N THR A 79 -7.55 13.06 10.40
CA THR A 79 -6.95 11.73 10.31
C THR A 79 -5.50 11.76 10.80
N ILE A 80 -4.74 12.79 10.42
CA ILE A 80 -3.37 12.94 10.90
C ILE A 80 -3.34 13.24 12.40
N LEU A 81 -4.29 14.02 12.92
CA LEU A 81 -4.44 14.26 14.34
C LEU A 81 -4.76 12.97 15.12
N SER A 82 -5.61 12.08 14.58
CA SER A 82 -5.87 10.78 15.21
C SER A 82 -4.61 9.89 15.20
N PHE A 83 -3.82 9.93 14.13
CA PHE A 83 -2.52 9.24 14.08
C PHE A 83 -1.53 9.82 15.10
N ARG A 84 -1.45 11.14 15.22
CA ARG A 84 -0.61 11.83 16.21
C ARG A 84 -0.99 11.45 17.64
N LEU A 85 -2.30 11.35 17.92
CA LEU A 85 -2.79 10.90 19.22
C LEU A 85 -2.40 9.45 19.50
N ASN A 86 -2.55 8.54 18.53
CA ASN A 86 -2.13 7.15 18.67
C ASN A 86 -0.62 7.07 18.99
N PHE A 87 0.22 7.80 18.26
CA PHE A 87 1.67 7.86 18.50
C PHE A 87 1.99 8.33 19.92
N MET A 88 1.31 9.39 20.39
CA MET A 88 1.50 9.93 21.75
C MET A 88 1.07 8.95 22.83
N MET A 89 -0.02 8.19 22.62
CA MET A 89 -0.52 7.21 23.58
C MET A 89 0.45 6.05 23.81
N THR A 90 1.17 5.62 22.77
CA THR A 90 2.12 4.50 22.86
C THR A 90 3.58 4.94 22.98
N GLY A 91 3.88 6.23 22.87
CA GLY A 91 5.24 6.75 22.82
C GLY A 91 6.03 6.29 21.58
N GLY A 92 5.33 5.91 20.50
CA GLY A 92 5.91 5.28 19.32
C GLY A 92 4.85 4.70 18.38
N HIS A 93 5.26 4.04 17.30
CA HIS A 93 4.33 3.43 16.35
C HIS A 93 3.81 2.07 16.83
N SER A 94 2.49 1.89 16.84
CA SER A 94 1.82 0.61 17.12
C SER A 94 0.76 0.33 16.07
N SER A 95 1.02 -0.58 15.12
CA SER A 95 0.09 -0.91 14.03
C SER A 95 -1.27 -1.32 14.58
N TRP A 96 -1.28 -2.14 15.63
CA TRP A 96 -2.48 -2.57 16.32
C TRP A 96 -3.34 -1.39 16.78
N LEU A 97 -2.74 -0.37 17.42
CA LEU A 97 -3.49 0.79 17.92
C LEU A 97 -4.01 1.65 16.78
N TYR A 98 -3.22 1.88 15.72
CA TYR A 98 -3.70 2.61 14.54
C TYR A 98 -4.92 1.93 13.91
N HIS A 99 -4.84 0.62 13.70
CA HIS A 99 -5.92 -0.17 13.10
C HIS A 99 -7.15 -0.23 14.02
N ALA A 100 -6.96 -0.44 15.33
CA ALA A 100 -8.04 -0.49 16.30
C ALA A 100 -8.78 0.85 16.39
N THR A 101 -8.05 1.96 16.47
CA THR A 101 -8.63 3.31 16.46
C THR A 101 -9.42 3.57 15.17
N ASN A 102 -8.86 3.20 14.01
CA ASN A 102 -9.57 3.33 12.73
C ASN A 102 -10.83 2.46 12.67
N ALA A 103 -10.79 1.23 13.19
CA ALA A 103 -11.95 0.33 13.24
C ALA A 103 -13.07 0.89 14.14
N VAL A 104 -12.72 1.47 15.29
CA VAL A 104 -13.68 2.13 16.19
C VAL A 104 -14.29 3.38 15.54
N VAL A 105 -13.47 4.23 14.91
CA VAL A 105 -13.96 5.41 14.18
C VAL A 105 -14.88 5.00 13.04
N HIS A 106 -14.51 3.97 12.26
CA HIS A 106 -15.35 3.43 11.19
C HIS A 106 -16.70 2.92 11.72
N ALA A 107 -16.69 2.15 12.82
CA ALA A 107 -17.91 1.67 13.46
C ALA A 107 -18.79 2.83 13.96
N GLY A 108 -18.19 3.90 14.48
CA GLY A 108 -18.88 5.15 14.83
C GLY A 108 -19.52 5.83 13.61
N CYS A 109 -18.80 5.92 12.49
CA CYS A 109 -19.35 6.45 11.24
C CYS A 109 -20.52 5.60 10.71
N ALA A 110 -20.40 4.27 10.75
CA ALA A 110 -21.48 3.37 10.34
C ALA A 110 -22.74 3.57 11.19
N LEU A 111 -22.56 3.74 12.50
CA LEU A 111 -23.65 4.07 13.42
C LEU A 111 -24.30 5.43 13.08
N LEU A 112 -23.50 6.47 12.80
CA LEU A 112 -24.04 7.78 12.41
C LEU A 112 -24.86 7.70 11.11
N VAL A 113 -24.38 6.94 10.12
CA VAL A 113 -25.12 6.70 8.87
C VAL A 113 -26.45 6.00 9.15
N TYR A 114 -26.45 5.00 10.02
CA TYR A 114 -27.69 4.33 10.46
C TYR A 114 -28.66 5.32 11.12
N CYS A 115 -28.19 6.16 12.05
CA CYS A 115 -29.00 7.18 12.70
C CYS A 115 -29.61 8.18 11.71
N VAL A 116 -28.82 8.63 10.72
CA VAL A 116 -29.31 9.52 9.65
C VAL A 116 -30.37 8.82 8.82
N ALA A 117 -30.15 7.56 8.42
CA ALA A 117 -31.15 6.79 7.68
C ALA A 117 -32.47 6.67 8.46
N CYS A 118 -32.41 6.30 9.74
CA CYS A 118 -33.59 6.24 10.60
C CYS A 118 -34.34 7.58 10.68
N ALA A 119 -33.61 8.69 10.82
CA ALA A 119 -34.21 10.02 10.85
C ALA A 119 -34.93 10.37 9.54
N LEU A 120 -34.31 10.08 8.40
CA LEU A 120 -34.88 10.33 7.07
C LEU A 120 -36.12 9.48 6.80
N PHE A 121 -36.10 8.19 7.16
CA PHE A 121 -37.25 7.30 7.00
C PHE A 121 -38.43 7.72 7.88
N LYS A 122 -38.17 8.09 9.14
CA LYS A 122 -39.21 8.62 10.04
C LYS A 122 -39.82 9.91 9.49
N GLN A 123 -38.99 10.81 8.95
CA GLN A 123 -39.48 12.03 8.32
C GLN A 123 -40.38 11.73 7.10
N HIS A 124 -40.03 10.73 6.29
CA HIS A 124 -40.83 10.32 5.15
C HIS A 124 -42.19 9.76 5.56
N GLN A 125 -42.24 8.86 6.55
CA GLN A 125 -43.49 8.31 7.08
C GLN A 125 -44.43 9.39 7.62
N ASN A 126 -43.89 10.37 8.34
CA ASN A 126 -44.69 11.49 8.83
C ASN A 126 -45.31 12.30 7.67
N ARG A 127 -44.60 12.46 6.55
CA ARG A 127 -45.12 13.17 5.36
C ARG A 127 -46.20 12.38 4.62
N GLU A 128 -46.12 11.05 4.61
CA GLU A 128 -47.18 10.21 4.03
C GLU A 128 -48.42 10.16 4.94
N GLY A 129 -48.23 10.14 6.27
CA GLY A 129 -49.32 10.19 7.24
C GLY A 129 -50.07 11.53 7.31
N ASP A 130 -49.39 12.64 6.97
CA ASP A 130 -49.98 14.00 6.93
C ASP A 130 -50.66 14.33 5.59
N GLN A 131 -50.66 13.43 4.58
CA GLN A 131 -51.50 13.65 3.40
C GLN A 131 -52.98 13.56 3.82
N PRO A 132 -53.79 14.63 3.65
CA PRO A 132 -55.21 14.54 3.92
C PRO A 132 -55.78 13.47 2.99
N ALA A 133 -56.68 12.62 3.51
CA ALA A 133 -57.44 11.68 2.71
C ALA A 133 -58.15 12.45 1.59
N GLY A 134 -57.51 12.54 0.43
CA GLY A 134 -58.12 13.05 -0.79
C GLY A 134 -59.34 12.20 -1.09
N PRO A 135 -60.37 12.76 -1.77
CA PRO A 135 -61.57 12.02 -2.08
C PRO A 135 -61.16 10.72 -2.77
N LYS A 136 -61.59 9.57 -2.23
CA LYS A 136 -61.43 8.26 -2.88
C LYS A 136 -61.89 8.42 -4.32
N ALA A 137 -60.94 8.53 -5.25
CA ALA A 137 -61.23 8.37 -6.65
C ALA A 137 -61.82 6.96 -6.75
N SER A 138 -63.00 6.86 -7.33
CA SER A 138 -63.65 5.60 -7.62
C SER A 138 -62.80 4.81 -8.62
N GLU A 139 -61.78 4.12 -8.11
CA GLU A 139 -61.22 2.98 -8.82
C GLU A 139 -62.30 1.92 -8.83
N LYS A 140 -62.76 1.58 -10.04
CA LYS A 140 -63.52 0.35 -10.26
C LYS A 140 -62.59 -0.80 -9.90
N GLU A 141 -62.63 -1.24 -8.64
CA GLU A 141 -62.01 -2.49 -8.22
C GLU A 141 -62.62 -3.64 -9.03
N ASN A 142 -61.74 -4.40 -9.67
CA ASN A 142 -62.10 -5.61 -10.40
C ASN A 142 -62.47 -6.70 -9.36
N PRO A 143 -63.67 -7.33 -9.40
CA PRO A 143 -64.19 -8.14 -8.28
C PRO A 143 -63.51 -9.51 -8.05
N GLN A 144 -62.28 -9.70 -8.52
CA GLN A 144 -61.61 -11.00 -8.56
C GLN A 144 -60.41 -11.15 -7.60
N ASP A 145 -60.11 -10.14 -6.79
CA ASP A 145 -58.91 -10.15 -5.93
C ASP A 145 -59.21 -10.05 -4.41
N ASP A 146 -60.39 -10.53 -3.99
CA ASP A 146 -60.75 -10.63 -2.57
C ASP A 146 -60.11 -11.87 -1.93
N SER A 147 -58.99 -11.66 -1.24
CA SER A 147 -58.53 -12.57 -0.18
C SER A 147 -59.01 -12.05 1.17
N PRO A 148 -59.45 -12.92 2.11
CA PRO A 148 -60.06 -12.46 3.36
C PRO A 148 -59.05 -11.72 4.23
N ARG A 149 -59.39 -10.51 4.67
CA ARG A 149 -58.67 -9.80 5.72
C ARG A 149 -59.12 -10.34 7.09
N ASP A 150 -58.16 -10.82 7.88
CA ASP A 150 -58.37 -11.22 9.27
C ASP A 150 -58.47 -9.95 10.16
N PRO A 151 -59.60 -9.71 10.86
CA PRO A 151 -59.84 -8.48 11.60
C PRO A 151 -59.20 -8.42 13.00
N THR A 152 -58.20 -9.26 13.31
CA THR A 152 -57.66 -9.39 14.68
C THR A 152 -56.38 -8.60 14.98
N LEU A 153 -55.91 -7.71 14.09
CA LEU A 153 -54.61 -7.01 14.24
C LEU A 153 -54.73 -5.47 14.33
N GLU A 154 -55.73 -4.94 15.03
CA GLU A 154 -55.93 -3.47 15.11
C GLU A 154 -55.28 -2.77 16.31
N ASP A 155 -54.42 -3.42 17.11
CA ASP A 155 -53.86 -2.76 18.31
C ASP A 155 -52.40 -3.10 18.69
N ALA A 156 -51.52 -3.28 17.70
CA ALA A 156 -50.07 -3.32 17.95
C ALA A 156 -49.40 -2.06 17.38
N GLY A 157 -48.74 -1.29 18.25
CA GLY A 157 -48.20 0.05 17.96
C GLY A 157 -47.39 0.14 16.66
N GLN A 158 -47.64 1.21 15.91
CA GLN A 158 -47.03 1.64 14.64
C GLN A 158 -45.62 1.07 14.32
N THR A 159 -45.56 -0.18 13.83
CA THR A 159 -44.41 -0.71 13.09
C THR A 159 -44.67 -0.53 11.59
N ALA A 160 -43.72 0.05 10.86
CA ALA A 160 -43.87 0.22 9.41
C ALA A 160 -43.91 -1.14 8.72
N ILE A 161 -45.01 -1.47 8.05
CA ILE A 161 -45.17 -2.71 7.28
C ILE A 161 -44.71 -2.46 5.85
N VAL A 162 -43.67 -3.16 5.40
CA VAL A 162 -43.21 -3.14 4.02
C VAL A 162 -43.76 -4.37 3.30
N ARG A 163 -44.43 -4.16 2.16
CA ARG A 163 -44.83 -5.24 1.26
C ARG A 163 -43.65 -5.60 0.38
N VAL A 164 -43.18 -6.84 0.50
CA VAL A 164 -42.08 -7.38 -0.29
C VAL A 164 -42.59 -8.53 -1.13
N TRP A 165 -42.11 -8.64 -2.36
CA TRP A 165 -42.48 -9.70 -3.28
C TRP A 165 -41.44 -10.82 -3.18
N ILE A 166 -41.84 -12.02 -2.76
CA ILE A 166 -40.95 -13.17 -2.60
C ILE A 166 -41.62 -14.38 -3.26
N ASN A 167 -40.96 -14.97 -4.25
CA ASN A 167 -41.44 -16.16 -4.97
C ASN A 167 -42.85 -16.02 -5.57
N GLY A 168 -43.20 -14.82 -6.06
CA GLY A 168 -44.50 -14.56 -6.70
C GLY A 168 -45.66 -14.29 -5.74
N GLU A 169 -45.42 -14.27 -4.43
CA GLU A 169 -46.42 -13.92 -3.41
C GLU A 169 -46.09 -12.59 -2.72
N HIS A 170 -47.12 -11.80 -2.44
CA HIS A 170 -46.99 -10.63 -1.58
C HIS A 170 -46.89 -11.05 -0.12
N ARG A 171 -45.78 -10.72 0.54
CA ARG A 171 -45.64 -10.87 1.99
C ARG A 171 -45.56 -9.51 2.65
N GLN A 172 -46.36 -9.31 3.68
CA GLN A 172 -46.25 -8.16 4.58
C GLN A 172 -45.22 -8.50 5.66
N MET A 173 -44.15 -7.70 5.73
CA MET A 173 -43.12 -7.83 6.75
C MET A 173 -43.00 -6.53 7.53
N GLU A 174 -42.84 -6.63 8.84
CA GLU A 174 -42.43 -5.47 9.62
C GLU A 174 -41.02 -5.03 9.19
N TRP A 175 -40.84 -3.73 9.00
CA TRP A 175 -39.60 -3.12 8.57
C TRP A 175 -38.40 -3.52 9.42
N ASN A 176 -38.60 -3.61 10.74
CA ASN A 176 -37.55 -4.04 11.67
C ASN A 176 -37.06 -5.46 11.36
N ILE A 177 -37.95 -6.36 10.95
CA ILE A 177 -37.64 -7.75 10.59
C ILE A 177 -36.91 -7.81 9.24
N LEU A 178 -37.37 -7.03 8.25
CA LEU A 178 -36.75 -6.98 6.93
C LEU A 178 -35.36 -6.34 6.97
N ALA A 179 -35.23 -5.19 7.63
CA ALA A 179 -33.95 -4.50 7.83
C ALA A 179 -32.98 -5.38 8.62
N ASN A 180 -33.42 -6.04 9.70
CA ASN A 180 -32.58 -6.98 10.43
C ASN A 180 -32.13 -8.16 9.55
N ASN A 181 -33.01 -8.76 8.75
CA ASN A 181 -32.64 -9.89 7.91
C ASN A 181 -31.70 -9.51 6.75
N ILE A 182 -31.94 -8.38 6.08
CA ILE A 182 -31.08 -7.88 5.01
C ILE A 182 -29.71 -7.47 5.59
N VAL A 183 -29.68 -6.70 6.68
CA VAL A 183 -28.43 -6.31 7.37
C VAL A 183 -27.69 -7.55 7.87
N VAL A 184 -28.35 -8.57 8.40
CA VAL A 184 -27.69 -9.79 8.90
C VAL A 184 -27.13 -10.65 7.76
N GLN A 185 -27.83 -10.79 6.63
CA GLN A 185 -27.31 -11.58 5.50
C GLN A 185 -26.20 -10.85 4.74
N GLU A 186 -26.39 -9.56 4.44
CA GLU A 186 -25.37 -8.71 3.80
C GLU A 186 -24.15 -8.53 4.71
N SER A 187 -24.33 -8.38 6.02
CA SER A 187 -23.20 -8.29 6.96
C SER A 187 -22.40 -9.59 7.03
N ARG A 188 -23.02 -10.78 6.88
CA ARG A 188 -22.25 -12.04 6.81
C ARG A 188 -21.38 -12.09 5.55
N LEU A 189 -21.94 -11.75 4.40
CA LEU A 189 -21.21 -11.76 3.13
C LEU A 189 -20.12 -10.69 3.12
N THR A 190 -20.45 -9.47 3.55
CA THR A 190 -19.52 -8.36 3.69
C THR A 190 -18.42 -8.66 4.72
N ARG A 191 -18.74 -9.35 5.83
CA ARG A 191 -17.72 -9.80 6.80
C ARG A 191 -16.77 -10.81 6.20
N ILE A 192 -17.27 -11.81 5.47
CA ILE A 192 -16.40 -12.81 4.82
C ILE A 192 -15.49 -12.11 3.81
N LEU A 193 -16.05 -11.24 2.96
CA LEU A 193 -15.29 -10.48 1.98
C LEU A 193 -14.27 -9.52 2.64
N SER A 194 -14.65 -8.85 3.73
CA SER A 194 -13.75 -7.94 4.46
C SER A 194 -12.64 -8.70 5.18
N HIS A 195 -12.95 -9.86 5.77
CA HIS A 195 -11.93 -10.71 6.41
C HIS A 195 -10.90 -11.20 5.39
N VAL A 196 -11.36 -11.67 4.23
CA VAL A 196 -10.48 -12.06 3.11
C VAL A 196 -9.65 -10.87 2.65
N ARG A 197 -10.28 -9.71 2.43
CA ARG A 197 -9.58 -8.49 1.99
C ARG A 197 -8.53 -8.02 2.98
N ASN A 198 -8.83 -8.06 4.28
CA ASN A 198 -7.88 -7.71 5.32
C ASN A 198 -6.69 -8.69 5.35
N ALA A 199 -6.89 -9.97 5.03
CA ALA A 199 -5.79 -10.93 4.93
C ALA A 199 -4.87 -10.64 3.74
N GLU A 200 -5.43 -10.17 2.61
CA GLU A 200 -4.64 -9.72 1.46
C GLU A 200 -3.79 -8.47 1.78
N TRP A 201 -4.18 -7.70 2.80
CA TRP A 201 -3.42 -6.53 3.27
C TRP A 201 -2.40 -6.86 4.37
N ALA A 202 -2.08 -8.14 4.58
CA ALA A 202 -1.11 -8.55 5.59
C ALA A 202 0.35 -8.24 5.19
N SER A 203 0.65 -8.20 3.88
CA SER A 203 1.98 -7.89 3.35
C SER A 203 1.86 -7.22 1.97
N GLU A 204 2.93 -6.53 1.53
CA GLU A 204 2.98 -5.91 0.19
C GLU A 204 2.87 -6.97 -0.93
N GLU A 205 3.46 -8.14 -0.73
CA GLU A 205 3.36 -9.27 -1.66
C GLU A 205 1.91 -9.72 -1.86
N MET A 206 1.18 -9.96 -0.75
CA MET A 206 -0.23 -10.36 -0.82
C MET A 206 -1.10 -9.25 -1.42
N LEU A 207 -0.82 -7.99 -1.05
CA LEU A 207 -1.55 -6.83 -1.53
C LEU A 207 -1.45 -6.69 -3.05
N PHE A 208 -0.24 -6.78 -3.60
CA PHE A 208 -0.05 -6.63 -5.04
C PHE A 208 -0.51 -7.84 -5.84
N LYS A 209 -0.37 -9.06 -5.28
CA LYS A 209 -0.91 -10.26 -5.90
C LYS A 209 -2.42 -10.16 -6.06
N ALA A 210 -3.14 -9.77 -5.00
CA ALA A 210 -4.58 -9.56 -5.05
C ALA A 210 -4.95 -8.40 -5.99
N ALA A 211 -4.16 -7.32 -6.02
CA ALA A 211 -4.42 -6.18 -6.91
C ALA A 211 -4.35 -6.57 -8.40
N VAL A 212 -3.44 -7.46 -8.79
CA VAL A 212 -3.36 -7.96 -10.18
C VAL A 212 -4.63 -8.69 -10.59
N GLU A 213 -5.25 -9.46 -9.69
CA GLU A 213 -6.51 -10.18 -9.99
C GLU A 213 -7.68 -9.21 -10.24
N VAL A 214 -7.67 -8.04 -9.58
CA VAL A 214 -8.73 -7.04 -9.70
C VAL A 214 -8.50 -6.12 -10.91
N VAL A 215 -7.25 -5.71 -11.17
CA VAL A 215 -6.90 -4.76 -12.24
C VAL A 215 -5.66 -5.24 -13.02
N PRO A 216 -5.77 -6.32 -13.80
CA PRO A 216 -4.62 -6.99 -14.45
C PRO A 216 -3.95 -6.16 -15.56
N THR A 217 -4.56 -5.05 -15.98
CA THR A 217 -4.03 -4.15 -17.00
C THR A 217 -3.50 -2.84 -16.42
N ASN A 218 -3.48 -2.68 -15.10
CA ASN A 218 -2.91 -1.49 -14.49
C ASN A 218 -1.38 -1.61 -14.42
N VAL A 219 -0.70 -0.79 -15.22
CA VAL A 219 0.77 -0.72 -15.35
C VAL A 219 1.47 -0.53 -14.00
N LYS A 220 0.92 0.27 -13.09
CA LYS A 220 1.50 0.50 -11.75
C LYS A 220 1.38 -0.75 -10.88
N VAL A 221 0.23 -1.43 -10.91
CA VAL A 221 0.00 -2.68 -10.17
C VAL A 221 0.93 -3.78 -10.69
N LEU A 222 1.02 -3.96 -12.00
CA LEU A 222 1.94 -4.91 -12.62
C LEU A 222 3.39 -4.63 -12.24
N SER A 223 3.81 -3.35 -12.27
CA SER A 223 5.17 -2.96 -11.88
C SER A 223 5.47 -3.23 -10.41
N ASN A 224 4.50 -2.99 -9.52
CA ASN A 224 4.65 -3.24 -8.09
C ASN A 224 4.68 -4.74 -7.77
N GLN A 225 3.81 -5.54 -8.40
CA GLN A 225 3.85 -7.00 -8.25
C GLN A 225 5.16 -7.57 -8.78
N ALA A 226 5.66 -7.09 -9.91
CA ALA A 226 6.95 -7.52 -10.42
C ALA A 226 8.10 -7.17 -9.46
N LYS A 227 7.99 -6.05 -8.73
CA LYS A 227 9.01 -5.63 -7.76
C LYS A 227 9.17 -6.68 -6.63
N THR A 228 8.07 -7.23 -6.12
CA THR A 228 8.12 -8.24 -5.05
C THR A 228 8.70 -9.57 -5.53
N LEU A 229 8.78 -9.77 -6.85
CA LEU A 229 9.26 -11.00 -7.48
C LEU A 229 10.70 -10.90 -8.03
N LEU A 230 11.34 -9.73 -8.00
CA LEU A 230 12.66 -9.52 -8.63
C LEU A 230 13.75 -10.50 -8.16
N ASN A 231 13.72 -10.90 -6.90
CA ASN A 231 14.66 -11.86 -6.33
C ASN A 231 14.11 -13.29 -6.26
N PRO A 232 12.88 -13.53 -5.74
CA PRO A 232 12.39 -14.91 -5.58
C PRO A 232 11.98 -15.56 -6.91
N ASP A 233 11.48 -14.80 -7.88
CA ASP A 233 11.03 -15.31 -9.19
C ASP A 233 11.13 -14.23 -10.28
N PRO A 234 12.36 -13.93 -10.76
CA PRO A 234 12.55 -12.88 -11.76
C PRO A 234 11.95 -13.23 -13.13
N GLU A 235 11.68 -14.50 -13.43
CA GLU A 235 10.97 -14.90 -14.66
C GLU A 235 9.51 -14.44 -14.61
N GLN A 236 8.80 -14.75 -13.52
CA GLN A 236 7.44 -14.27 -13.31
C GLN A 236 7.37 -12.74 -13.21
N ALA A 237 8.39 -12.10 -12.62
CA ALA A 237 8.50 -10.64 -12.64
C ALA A 237 8.50 -10.10 -14.08
N LEU A 238 9.28 -10.71 -14.99
CA LEU A 238 9.35 -10.30 -16.39
C LEU A 238 8.04 -10.53 -17.14
N GLU A 239 7.25 -11.56 -16.83
CA GLU A 239 5.93 -11.76 -17.44
C GLU A 239 5.02 -10.54 -17.21
N TYR A 240 4.91 -10.08 -15.95
CA TYR A 240 4.16 -8.88 -15.62
C TYR A 240 4.72 -7.63 -16.28
N LEU A 241 6.05 -7.50 -16.32
CA LEU A 241 6.72 -6.33 -16.88
C LEU A 241 6.62 -6.28 -18.40
N HIS A 242 6.58 -7.42 -19.09
CA HIS A 242 6.36 -7.47 -20.53
C HIS A 242 4.95 -7.00 -20.90
N ILE A 243 3.93 -7.38 -20.13
CA ILE A 243 2.58 -6.83 -20.31
C ILE A 243 2.59 -5.32 -20.08
N SER A 244 3.15 -4.89 -18.95
CA SER A 244 3.26 -3.47 -18.58
C SER A 244 3.97 -2.62 -19.65
N LEU A 245 5.14 -3.07 -20.11
CA LEU A 245 5.95 -2.38 -21.12
C LEU A 245 5.38 -2.50 -22.54
N GLY A 246 4.59 -3.55 -22.82
CA GLY A 246 3.80 -3.65 -24.04
C GLY A 246 2.72 -2.56 -24.12
N MET A 247 2.10 -2.24 -22.98
CA MET A 247 1.11 -1.16 -22.88
C MET A 247 1.74 0.24 -22.85
N VAL A 248 2.76 0.42 -22.00
CA VAL A 248 3.44 1.72 -21.80
C VAL A 248 4.96 1.52 -21.87
N PRO A 249 5.55 1.53 -23.08
CA PRO A 249 6.98 1.27 -23.27
C PRO A 249 7.91 2.26 -22.54
N LYS A 250 7.42 3.43 -22.17
CA LYS A 250 8.20 4.47 -21.47
C LYS A 250 7.90 4.56 -19.97
N HIS A 251 7.21 3.57 -19.39
CA HIS A 251 6.96 3.53 -17.95
C HIS A 251 8.26 3.29 -17.19
N ILE A 252 8.69 4.27 -16.39
CA ILE A 252 10.04 4.33 -15.80
C ILE A 252 10.26 3.17 -14.83
N GLU A 253 9.31 2.94 -13.93
CA GLU A 253 9.37 1.93 -12.89
C GLU A 253 9.40 0.52 -13.49
N SER A 254 8.64 0.27 -14.56
CA SER A 254 8.69 -1.03 -15.24
C SER A 254 9.97 -1.21 -16.05
N GLN A 255 10.54 -0.15 -16.63
CA GLN A 255 11.87 -0.22 -17.24
C GLN A 255 12.94 -0.53 -16.19
N LEU A 256 12.88 0.12 -15.03
CA LEU A 256 13.80 -0.15 -13.92
C LEU A 256 13.68 -1.60 -13.43
N ASN A 257 12.47 -2.05 -13.11
CA ASN A 257 12.22 -3.39 -12.58
C ASN A 257 12.56 -4.48 -13.61
N ALA A 258 12.32 -4.27 -14.91
CA ALA A 258 12.73 -5.21 -15.95
C ALA A 258 14.25 -5.30 -16.03
N GLY A 259 14.93 -4.15 -15.92
CA GLY A 259 16.38 -4.09 -15.83
C GLY A 259 16.92 -4.93 -14.68
N LEU A 260 16.35 -4.76 -13.49
CA LEU A 260 16.72 -5.52 -12.29
C LEU A 260 16.40 -7.01 -12.41
N ALA A 261 15.23 -7.39 -12.94
CA ALA A 261 14.87 -8.80 -13.12
C ALA A 261 15.83 -9.53 -14.06
N TYR A 262 16.21 -8.88 -15.18
CA TYR A 262 17.16 -9.46 -16.13
C TYR A 262 18.57 -9.61 -15.55
N VAL A 263 19.09 -8.65 -14.77
CA VAL A 263 20.41 -8.81 -14.15
C VAL A 263 20.39 -9.84 -13.01
N THR A 264 19.28 -9.99 -12.30
CA THR A 264 19.09 -11.09 -11.34
C THR A 264 19.10 -12.43 -12.07
N LEU A 265 18.39 -12.57 -13.20
CA LEU A 265 18.44 -13.78 -14.02
C LEU A 265 19.85 -14.09 -14.52
N ALA A 266 20.56 -13.08 -15.03
CA ALA A 266 21.93 -13.25 -15.48
C ALA A 266 22.81 -13.76 -14.34
N THR A 267 22.66 -13.21 -13.14
CA THR A 267 23.38 -13.66 -11.93
C THR A 267 23.05 -15.11 -11.56
N ASN A 268 21.77 -15.48 -11.64
CA ASN A 268 21.31 -16.84 -11.35
C ASN A 268 21.79 -17.87 -12.40
N ASN A 269 22.03 -17.42 -13.63
CA ASN A 269 22.47 -18.23 -14.77
C ASN A 269 23.95 -18.02 -15.11
N ASP A 270 24.81 -18.03 -14.08
CA ASP A 270 26.28 -17.97 -14.20
C ASP A 270 26.81 -16.77 -15.03
N GLY A 271 26.14 -15.62 -14.96
CA GLY A 271 26.53 -14.42 -15.69
C GLY A 271 26.13 -14.43 -17.16
N ASN A 272 24.97 -15.00 -17.51
CA ASN A 272 24.47 -15.05 -18.88
C ASN A 272 24.47 -13.65 -19.56
N GLU A 273 25.30 -13.49 -20.59
CA GLU A 273 25.56 -12.21 -21.24
C GLU A 273 24.31 -11.61 -21.91
N GLU A 274 23.47 -12.43 -22.53
CA GLU A 274 22.26 -11.93 -23.20
C GLU A 274 21.26 -11.34 -22.19
N GLN A 275 21.05 -12.04 -21.07
CA GLN A 275 20.21 -11.56 -19.98
C GLN A 275 20.80 -10.28 -19.38
N PHE A 276 22.12 -10.24 -19.15
CA PHE A 276 22.79 -9.04 -18.64
C PHE A 276 22.61 -7.83 -19.57
N LEU A 277 22.85 -8.00 -20.89
CA LEU A 277 22.71 -6.92 -21.87
C LEU A 277 21.25 -6.41 -21.97
N ASN A 278 20.27 -7.30 -21.86
CA ASN A 278 18.87 -6.90 -21.75
C ASN A 278 18.62 -6.08 -20.48
N GLY A 279 19.17 -6.50 -19.34
CA GLY A 279 19.11 -5.76 -18.08
C GLY A 279 19.69 -4.35 -18.20
N VAL A 280 20.92 -4.23 -18.69
CA VAL A 280 21.60 -2.94 -18.94
C VAL A 280 20.77 -2.05 -19.87
N ARG A 281 20.21 -2.59 -20.94
CA ARG A 281 19.35 -1.83 -21.88
C ARG A 281 18.14 -1.22 -21.18
N HIS A 282 17.47 -1.98 -20.32
CA HIS A 282 16.30 -1.53 -19.58
C HIS A 282 16.66 -0.50 -18.50
N LEU A 283 17.72 -0.73 -17.71
CA LEU A 283 18.23 0.21 -16.73
C LEU A 283 18.65 1.55 -17.37
N TYR A 284 19.35 1.49 -18.52
CA TYR A 284 19.73 2.67 -19.28
C TYR A 284 18.51 3.46 -19.77
N LYS A 285 17.49 2.80 -20.30
CA LYS A 285 16.22 3.46 -20.69
C LYS A 285 15.58 4.17 -19.51
N ALA A 286 15.47 3.51 -18.35
CA ALA A 286 14.91 4.11 -17.14
C ALA A 286 15.71 5.35 -16.71
N ALA A 287 17.04 5.27 -16.72
CA ALA A 287 17.92 6.38 -16.38
C ALA A 287 17.77 7.58 -17.34
N MET A 288 17.52 7.32 -18.63
CA MET A 288 17.31 8.38 -19.64
C MET A 288 15.92 8.99 -19.58
N LEU A 289 14.89 8.20 -19.27
CA LEU A 289 13.51 8.69 -19.15
C LEU A 289 13.30 9.55 -17.90
N ALA A 290 14.03 9.23 -16.82
CA ALA A 290 13.96 9.97 -15.57
C ALA A 290 15.34 10.42 -15.07
N PRO A 291 16.02 11.32 -15.79
CA PRO A 291 17.43 11.67 -15.54
C PRO A 291 17.67 12.44 -14.22
N LYS A 292 16.58 12.83 -13.54
CA LYS A 292 16.57 13.46 -12.22
C LYS A 292 16.34 12.46 -11.08
N LEU A 293 15.86 11.25 -11.38
CA LEU A 293 15.69 10.19 -10.38
C LEU A 293 16.99 9.40 -10.23
N TYR A 294 17.44 9.21 -9.00
CA TYR A 294 18.67 8.48 -8.67
C TYR A 294 18.62 6.94 -8.81
N PRO A 295 17.48 6.23 -8.72
CA PRO A 295 17.47 4.76 -8.69
C PRO A 295 18.15 4.13 -9.92
N ALA A 296 17.63 4.42 -11.12
CA ALA A 296 18.11 3.77 -12.35
C ALA A 296 19.59 4.05 -12.67
N PRO A 297 20.12 5.28 -12.58
CA PRO A 297 21.55 5.52 -12.74
C PRO A 297 22.40 4.70 -11.76
N GLY A 298 22.04 4.67 -10.48
CA GLY A 298 22.87 3.98 -9.48
C GLY A 298 22.87 2.46 -9.62
N PHE A 299 21.72 1.87 -9.94
CA PHE A 299 21.64 0.44 -10.26
C PHE A 299 22.42 0.13 -11.54
N LEU A 300 22.25 0.92 -12.61
CA LEU A 300 23.03 0.75 -13.84
C LEU A 300 24.54 0.78 -13.58
N GLY A 301 25.03 1.77 -12.84
CA GLY A 301 26.46 1.86 -12.52
C GLY A 301 26.95 0.70 -11.64
N SER A 302 26.11 0.24 -10.71
CA SER A 302 26.39 -0.95 -9.89
C SER A 302 26.54 -2.21 -10.75
N GLU A 303 25.59 -2.44 -11.66
CA GLU A 303 25.60 -3.63 -12.52
C GLU A 303 26.76 -3.64 -13.52
N LEU A 304 27.09 -2.48 -14.11
CA LEU A 304 28.26 -2.36 -14.99
C LEU A 304 29.57 -2.70 -14.25
N PHE A 305 29.73 -2.24 -13.02
CA PHE A 305 30.90 -2.55 -12.19
C PHE A 305 30.96 -4.04 -11.84
N LYS A 306 29.86 -4.61 -11.37
CA LYS A 306 29.79 -6.04 -11.01
C LYS A 306 30.10 -6.94 -12.21
N HIS A 307 29.54 -6.64 -13.37
CA HIS A 307 29.79 -7.42 -14.59
C HIS A 307 31.24 -7.34 -15.04
N TRP A 308 31.84 -6.14 -14.98
CA TRP A 308 33.25 -5.97 -15.30
C TRP A 308 34.15 -6.82 -14.39
N LEU A 309 33.86 -6.86 -13.09
CA LEU A 309 34.59 -7.72 -12.15
C LEU A 309 34.38 -9.22 -12.45
N LEU A 310 33.17 -9.63 -12.81
CA LEU A 310 32.87 -11.02 -13.15
C LEU A 310 33.69 -11.50 -14.36
N GLY A 311 33.80 -10.66 -15.39
CA GLY A 311 34.63 -10.94 -16.57
C GLY A 311 36.14 -11.02 -16.28
N LYS A 312 36.56 -10.64 -15.07
CA LYS A 312 37.96 -10.65 -14.59
C LYS A 312 38.21 -11.72 -13.52
N LYS A 313 37.22 -12.55 -13.21
CA LYS A 313 37.27 -13.52 -12.10
C LYS A 313 38.39 -14.56 -12.22
N ASP A 314 38.75 -14.96 -13.44
CA ASP A 314 39.79 -15.95 -13.70
C ASP A 314 41.20 -15.34 -13.86
N GLU A 315 41.33 -14.01 -13.75
CA GLU A 315 42.62 -13.33 -13.81
C GLU A 315 43.26 -13.26 -12.41
N ASP A 316 44.50 -13.77 -12.29
CA ASP A 316 45.22 -13.82 -11.00
C ASP A 316 45.42 -12.43 -10.35
N LYS A 317 45.55 -11.38 -11.18
CA LYS A 317 45.65 -9.98 -10.74
C LYS A 317 45.15 -9.01 -11.79
N ILE A 318 44.15 -8.21 -11.42
CA ILE A 318 43.76 -6.99 -12.14
C ILE A 318 44.80 -5.90 -11.84
N SER A 319 45.40 -5.30 -12.86
CA SER A 319 46.29 -4.15 -12.66
C SER A 319 45.48 -2.87 -12.43
N ARG A 320 45.98 -1.97 -11.57
CA ARG A 320 45.31 -0.67 -11.32
C ARG A 320 45.23 0.18 -12.60
N GLU A 321 46.23 0.08 -13.48
CA GLU A 321 46.25 0.80 -14.75
C GLU A 321 45.13 0.31 -15.68
N GLU A 322 44.95 -1.00 -15.79
CA GLU A 322 43.85 -1.59 -16.57
C GLU A 322 42.48 -1.24 -16.00
N PHE A 323 42.33 -1.28 -14.68
CA PHE A 323 41.09 -0.87 -14.00
C PHE A 323 40.73 0.58 -14.34
N LEU A 324 41.69 1.50 -14.21
CA LEU A 324 41.50 2.93 -14.47
C LEU A 324 41.31 3.25 -15.96
N ALA A 325 41.86 2.43 -16.86
CA ALA A 325 41.71 2.59 -18.31
C ALA A 325 40.37 2.05 -18.85
N SER A 326 39.59 1.33 -18.06
CA SER A 326 38.34 0.73 -18.52
C SER A 326 37.22 1.77 -18.70
N ASP A 327 36.72 1.90 -19.94
CA ASP A 327 35.54 2.72 -20.25
C ASP A 327 34.29 2.27 -19.48
N THR A 328 34.17 0.98 -19.19
CA THR A 328 33.08 0.41 -18.39
C THR A 328 33.13 0.93 -16.95
N ILE A 329 34.32 0.93 -16.34
CA ILE A 329 34.53 1.46 -14.98
C ILE A 329 34.30 2.98 -14.95
N VAL A 330 34.79 3.72 -15.94
CA VAL A 330 34.55 5.17 -16.06
C VAL A 330 33.04 5.46 -16.15
N SER A 331 32.31 4.66 -16.94
CA SER A 331 30.86 4.81 -17.09
C SER A 331 30.10 4.43 -15.82
N ALA A 332 30.46 3.32 -15.17
CA ALA A 332 29.91 2.90 -13.89
C ALA A 332 30.08 3.97 -12.82
N THR A 333 31.29 4.52 -12.70
CA THR A 333 31.63 5.61 -11.77
C THR A 333 30.73 6.82 -12.00
N ARG A 334 30.60 7.27 -13.25
CA ARG A 334 29.76 8.43 -13.61
C ARG A 334 28.29 8.24 -13.24
N PHE A 335 27.76 7.04 -13.47
CA PHE A 335 26.36 6.73 -13.14
C PHE A 335 26.11 6.65 -11.63
N LEU A 336 27.06 6.08 -10.88
CA LEU A 336 27.01 6.02 -9.42
C LEU A 336 27.15 7.40 -8.78
N ASP A 337 28.11 8.21 -9.22
CA ASP A 337 28.29 9.60 -8.75
C ASP A 337 27.01 10.39 -9.00
N ARG A 338 26.41 10.27 -10.18
CA ARG A 338 25.13 10.92 -10.50
C ARG A 338 24.00 10.49 -9.56
N ALA A 339 23.94 9.23 -9.16
CA ALA A 339 22.93 8.76 -8.22
C ALA A 339 23.17 9.33 -6.82
N ILE A 340 24.42 9.30 -6.35
CA ILE A 340 24.84 9.78 -5.03
C ILE A 340 24.63 11.29 -4.91
N ASP A 341 25.03 12.07 -5.92
CA ASP A 341 24.84 13.53 -6.00
C ASP A 341 23.36 13.94 -5.97
N ARG A 342 22.46 13.00 -6.33
CA ARG A 342 21.00 13.17 -6.28
C ARG A 342 20.38 12.59 -5.01
N SER A 343 21.18 12.51 -3.95
CA SER A 343 20.77 12.07 -2.61
C SER A 343 20.24 10.64 -2.61
N SER A 344 20.94 9.73 -3.29
CA SER A 344 20.61 8.31 -3.22
C SER A 344 20.54 7.83 -1.77
N VAL A 345 19.58 6.95 -1.49
CA VAL A 345 19.41 6.28 -0.19
C VAL A 345 19.68 4.78 -0.28
N PHE A 346 20.18 4.28 -1.42
CA PHE A 346 20.38 2.85 -1.63
C PHE A 346 21.80 2.44 -1.21
N PRO A 347 21.94 1.51 -0.24
CA PRO A 347 23.25 1.07 0.25
C PRO A 347 24.15 0.52 -0.86
N THR A 348 23.56 -0.20 -1.81
CA THR A 348 24.25 -0.79 -2.98
C THR A 348 24.99 0.26 -3.81
N HIS A 349 24.43 1.47 -3.99
CA HIS A 349 25.07 2.52 -4.78
C HIS A 349 26.35 3.02 -4.10
N PHE A 350 26.28 3.29 -2.80
CA PHE A 350 27.46 3.69 -2.02
C PHE A 350 28.49 2.58 -1.96
N TYR A 351 28.05 1.33 -1.78
CA TYR A 351 28.95 0.19 -1.66
C TYR A 351 29.76 -0.05 -2.93
N HIS A 352 29.11 -0.08 -4.11
CA HIS A 352 29.83 -0.28 -5.36
C HIS A 352 30.72 0.91 -5.70
N ARG A 353 30.28 2.14 -5.40
CA ARG A 353 31.14 3.32 -5.61
C ARG A 353 32.35 3.34 -4.68
N ALA A 354 32.19 2.85 -3.45
CA ALA A 354 33.28 2.65 -2.49
C ALA A 354 34.26 1.58 -2.98
N SER A 355 33.75 0.46 -3.51
CA SER A 355 34.58 -0.60 -4.11
C SER A 355 35.38 -0.09 -5.30
N ILE A 356 34.78 0.72 -6.18
CA ILE A 356 35.51 1.38 -7.28
C ILE A 356 36.62 2.29 -6.73
N ALA A 357 36.34 3.11 -5.70
CA ALA A 357 37.36 3.97 -5.09
C ALA A 357 38.51 3.16 -4.49
N TYR A 358 38.20 2.04 -3.83
CA TYR A 358 39.17 1.11 -3.28
C TYR A 358 40.08 0.51 -4.36
N GLU A 359 39.50 -0.03 -5.44
CA GLU A 359 40.28 -0.58 -6.56
C GLU A 359 41.09 0.50 -7.29
N SER A 360 40.54 1.73 -7.34
CA SER A 360 41.24 2.91 -7.84
C SER A 360 42.35 3.38 -6.92
N GLY A 361 42.53 2.81 -5.72
CA GLY A 361 43.53 3.19 -4.72
C GLY A 361 43.27 4.50 -3.99
N ASP A 362 42.06 5.05 -4.10
CA ASP A 362 41.58 6.20 -3.32
C ASP A 362 40.90 5.70 -2.03
N TYR A 363 41.73 5.36 -1.05
CA TYR A 363 41.25 4.73 0.18
C TYR A 363 40.47 5.70 1.10
N ASP A 364 40.73 7.00 1.01
CA ASP A 364 40.00 8.01 1.80
C ASP A 364 38.55 8.12 1.32
N GLU A 365 38.34 8.22 0.00
CA GLU A 365 37.00 8.25 -0.57
C GLU A 365 36.28 6.90 -0.36
N ALA A 366 37.00 5.77 -0.49
CA ALA A 366 36.45 4.45 -0.20
C ALA A 366 35.92 4.34 1.24
N ILE A 367 36.70 4.75 2.24
CA ILE A 367 36.30 4.72 3.65
C ILE A 367 35.05 5.58 3.88
N LYS A 368 35.04 6.80 3.34
CA LYS A 368 33.89 7.71 3.43
C LYS A 368 32.64 7.06 2.86
N LEU A 369 32.72 6.47 1.67
CA LEU A 369 31.58 5.85 1.00
C LEU A 369 31.12 4.55 1.68
N PHE A 370 32.02 3.70 2.20
CA PHE A 370 31.61 2.53 2.98
C PHE A 370 30.86 2.92 4.27
N ARG A 371 31.26 4.03 4.92
CA ARG A 371 30.48 4.57 6.05
C ARG A 371 29.11 5.09 5.60
N MET A 372 29.02 5.69 4.41
CA MET A 372 27.73 6.07 3.83
C MET A 372 26.86 4.85 3.50
N THR A 373 27.44 3.72 3.09
CA THR A 373 26.72 2.44 2.95
C THR A 373 26.10 2.02 4.29
N GLU A 374 26.85 2.10 5.38
CA GLU A 374 26.34 1.77 6.73
C GLU A 374 25.19 2.69 7.14
N LEU A 375 25.32 4.00 6.89
CA LEU A 375 24.26 4.98 7.16
C LEU A 375 23.01 4.67 6.32
N ALA A 376 23.17 4.40 5.03
CA ALA A 376 22.08 4.03 4.13
C ALA A 376 21.39 2.73 4.58
N ASN A 377 22.15 1.74 5.07
CA ASN A 377 21.60 0.52 5.66
C ASN A 377 20.70 0.85 6.87
N GLY A 378 21.11 1.79 7.72
CA GLY A 378 20.29 2.29 8.82
C GLY A 378 18.96 2.84 8.33
N VAL A 379 18.98 3.71 7.31
CA VAL A 379 17.78 4.29 6.70
C VAL A 379 16.82 3.20 6.19
N ILE A 380 17.33 2.16 5.52
CA ILE A 380 16.51 1.05 5.01
C ILE A 380 15.89 0.24 6.16
N ARG A 381 16.66 -0.07 7.21
CA ARG A 381 16.16 -0.78 8.40
C ARG A 381 15.06 0.00 9.11
N ASP A 382 15.27 1.31 9.28
CA ASP A 382 14.31 2.18 9.97
C ASP A 382 13.00 2.30 9.18
N ARG A 383 13.08 2.35 7.84
CA ARG A 383 11.89 2.40 6.97
C ARG A 383 11.19 1.05 6.82
N GLN A 384 11.88 -0.05 7.07
CA GLN A 384 11.42 -1.43 6.87
C GLN A 384 10.92 -1.71 5.44
N VAL A 385 11.49 -1.01 4.44
CA VAL A 385 11.14 -1.12 3.01
C VAL A 385 12.34 -1.68 2.27
N ASP A 386 12.08 -2.58 1.32
CA ASP A 386 13.09 -3.19 0.46
C ASP A 386 14.31 -3.74 1.24
N PRO A 387 14.10 -4.58 2.28
CA PRO A 387 15.20 -5.11 3.10
C PRO A 387 16.23 -5.91 2.27
N GLU A 388 15.84 -6.40 1.11
CA GLU A 388 16.72 -7.05 0.12
C GLU A 388 17.80 -6.12 -0.45
N LEU A 389 17.67 -4.80 -0.29
CA LEU A 389 18.67 -3.81 -0.72
C LEU A 389 19.76 -3.54 0.33
N LEU A 390 19.66 -4.17 1.51
CA LEU A 390 20.68 -4.07 2.55
C LEU A 390 21.97 -4.75 2.10
N ILE A 391 23.10 -4.07 2.32
CA ILE A 391 24.40 -4.71 2.24
C ILE A 391 24.69 -5.38 3.58
N GLU A 392 25.15 -6.62 3.58
CA GLU A 392 25.48 -7.32 4.83
C GLU A 392 26.56 -6.55 5.63
N PRO A 393 26.37 -6.31 6.95
CA PRO A 393 27.36 -5.58 7.74
C PRO A 393 28.79 -6.14 7.67
N PRO A 394 29.02 -7.47 7.67
CA PRO A 394 30.36 -8.02 7.49
C PRO A 394 31.05 -7.56 6.20
N ALA A 395 30.32 -7.43 5.08
CA ALA A 395 30.89 -6.96 3.81
C ALA A 395 31.44 -5.53 3.95
N ILE A 396 30.70 -4.66 4.63
CA ILE A 396 31.09 -3.26 4.87
C ILE A 396 32.32 -3.20 5.81
N TYR A 397 32.25 -3.86 6.96
CA TYR A 397 33.32 -3.77 7.96
C TYR A 397 34.62 -4.44 7.52
N ASN A 398 34.54 -5.53 6.74
CA ASN A 398 35.71 -6.15 6.13
C ASN A 398 36.41 -5.17 5.19
N MET A 399 35.65 -4.52 4.30
CA MET A 399 36.22 -3.55 3.36
C MET A 399 36.79 -2.31 4.07
N LEU A 400 36.12 -1.79 5.10
CA LEU A 400 36.67 -0.72 5.95
C LEU A 400 38.00 -1.13 6.59
N GLY A 401 38.08 -2.32 7.18
CA GLY A 401 39.31 -2.85 7.77
C GLY A 401 40.45 -2.95 6.76
N VAL A 402 40.15 -3.43 5.55
CA VAL A 402 41.14 -3.51 4.45
C VAL A 402 41.60 -2.12 4.01
N CYS A 403 40.70 -1.15 3.88
CA CYS A 403 41.03 0.22 3.51
C CYS A 403 41.97 0.88 4.54
N TYR A 404 41.65 0.84 5.84
CA TYR A 404 42.52 1.40 6.88
C TYR A 404 43.90 0.75 6.91
N ARG A 405 43.97 -0.57 6.69
CA ARG A 405 45.26 -1.28 6.61
C ARG A 405 46.10 -0.81 5.43
N LYS A 406 45.47 -0.53 4.28
CA LYS A 406 46.14 -0.03 3.08
C LYS A 406 46.57 1.43 3.23
N GLN A 407 45.74 2.27 3.84
CA GLN A 407 46.06 3.66 4.12
C GLN A 407 47.31 3.81 5.02
N LYS A 408 47.49 2.91 6.00
CA LYS A 408 48.69 2.91 6.86
C LYS A 408 49.98 2.43 6.17
N ARG A 409 49.88 1.84 4.98
CA ARG A 409 51.02 1.27 4.23
C ARG A 409 51.48 2.16 3.08
N ASN A 410 50.65 3.11 2.66
CA ASN A 410 51.00 4.22 1.78
C ASN A 410 51.48 5.41 2.62
#